data_AF-A0A946DGH3-F1
#
_entry.id   AF-A0A946DGH3-F1
#
_cell.length_a   1.000
_cell.length_b   1.000
_cell.length_c   1.000
_cell.angle_alpha   90.00
_cell.angle_beta   90.00
_cell.angle_gamma   90.00
#
_symmetry.space_group_name_H-M   'P 1'
#
loop_
_entity.id
_entity.type
_entity.pdbx_description
1 polymer ?
#
loop_
_entity_poly.entity_id
_entity_poly.type
_entity_poly.pdbx_seq_one_letter_code
_entity_poly.pdbx_strand_id
1 'polypeptide(L)'
;MSKLSILSLILLLTYSFSSHAAVFKCEENGKISFSDKPCKDSAQDITEKQPKSFPKNPDTSSSSRTEKAKQVHDELQASRTKRKIQQDIRSLKKDISNKKKALESKLKVLEKTKNNVDYGEDYFEELQAEKLRKSISDNITDANNRYAAEISALQNRIKILHQRLAEFEP
;
A
#
# COMPACT_ATOMS: atom_id res chain seq x y z
N MET A 1 -42.66 -42.07 18.91
CA MET A 1 -43.07 -40.97 18.02
C MET A 1 -42.04 -40.80 16.91
N SER A 2 -41.79 -41.84 16.10
CA SER A 2 -40.54 -41.91 15.32
C SER A 2 -40.68 -42.50 13.91
N LYS A 3 -41.90 -42.49 13.34
CA LYS A 3 -42.12 -42.94 11.95
C LYS A 3 -42.65 -41.82 11.04
N LEU A 4 -43.46 -40.89 11.57
CA LEU A 4 -43.93 -39.72 10.79
C LEU A 4 -42.82 -38.68 10.51
N SER A 5 -41.88 -38.50 11.44
CA SER A 5 -40.79 -37.51 11.28
C SER A 5 -39.74 -37.96 10.24
N ILE A 6 -39.50 -39.27 10.12
CA ILE A 6 -38.58 -39.83 9.12
C ILE A 6 -39.17 -39.73 7.71
N LEU A 7 -40.49 -39.93 7.56
CA LEU A 7 -41.17 -39.79 6.28
C LEU A 7 -41.12 -38.35 5.75
N SER A 8 -41.23 -37.36 6.64
CA SER A 8 -41.12 -35.94 6.28
C SER A 8 -39.71 -35.54 5.85
N LEU A 9 -38.67 -36.17 6.41
CA LEU A 9 -37.28 -35.88 6.03
C LEU A 9 -36.95 -36.47 4.65
N ILE A 10 -37.44 -37.67 4.35
CA ILE A 10 -37.24 -38.32 3.04
C ILE A 10 -37.96 -37.57 1.92
N LEU A 11 -39.15 -37.03 2.18
CA LEU A 11 -39.92 -36.25 1.19
C LEU A 11 -39.25 -34.89 0.82
N LEU A 12 -38.45 -34.33 1.72
CA LEU A 12 -37.71 -33.08 1.50
C LEU A 12 -36.43 -33.26 0.66
N LEU A 13 -35.85 -34.47 0.66
CA LEU A 13 -34.61 -34.79 -0.08
C LEU A 13 -34.85 -35.12 -1.57
N THR A 14 -36.09 -35.41 -1.98
CA THR A 14 -36.40 -35.74 -3.38
C THR A 14 -36.81 -34.53 -4.24
N TYR A 15 -36.84 -33.32 -3.67
CA TYR A 15 -37.24 -32.09 -4.38
C TYR A 15 -36.08 -31.31 -5.03
N SER A 16 -34.87 -31.86 -5.06
CA SER A 16 -33.77 -31.30 -5.83
C SER A 16 -33.97 -31.59 -7.32
N PHE A 17 -34.85 -30.81 -7.96
CA PHE A 17 -34.89 -30.72 -9.41
C PHE A 17 -33.53 -30.20 -9.88
N SER A 18 -32.73 -31.10 -10.45
CA SER A 18 -31.48 -30.77 -11.13
C SER A 18 -31.78 -29.93 -12.35
N SER A 19 -31.69 -28.60 -12.25
CA SER A 19 -31.74 -27.70 -13.40
C SER A 19 -30.47 -27.94 -14.24
N HIS A 20 -30.57 -28.82 -15.22
CA HIS A 20 -29.56 -28.92 -16.26
C HIS A 20 -29.79 -27.69 -17.16
N ALA A 21 -28.93 -26.69 -17.03
CA ALA A 21 -28.96 -25.50 -17.89
C ALA A 21 -28.44 -25.92 -19.28
N ALA A 22 -29.34 -26.41 -20.12
CA ALA A 22 -29.07 -26.62 -21.54
C ALA A 22 -29.40 -25.33 -22.29
N VAL A 23 -28.40 -24.72 -22.92
CA VAL A 23 -28.57 -23.52 -23.74
C VAL A 23 -28.84 -23.96 -25.18
N PHE A 24 -30.04 -23.67 -25.68
CA PHE A 24 -30.45 -24.04 -27.03
C PHE A 24 -30.15 -22.89 -27.99
N LYS A 25 -29.58 -23.22 -29.16
CA LYS A 25 -29.43 -22.28 -30.27
C LYS A 25 -30.73 -22.29 -31.10
N CYS A 26 -31.34 -21.13 -31.24
CA CYS A 26 -32.58 -20.96 -32.00
C CYS A 26 -32.37 -20.02 -33.17
N GLU A 27 -32.87 -20.41 -34.34
CA GLU A 27 -32.82 -19.61 -35.55
C GLU A 27 -34.25 -19.30 -35.98
N GLU A 28 -34.70 -18.08 -35.71
CA GLU A 28 -35.99 -17.57 -36.17
C GLU A 28 -35.74 -16.39 -37.11
N ASN A 29 -36.26 -16.47 -38.33
CA ASN A 29 -36.12 -15.45 -39.37
C ASN A 29 -34.66 -15.06 -39.69
N GLY A 30 -33.75 -16.04 -39.71
CA GLY A 30 -32.33 -15.83 -40.02
C GLY A 30 -31.52 -15.12 -38.93
N LYS A 31 -32.11 -14.90 -37.74
CA LYS A 31 -31.43 -14.31 -36.58
C LYS A 31 -31.21 -15.38 -35.51
N ILE A 32 -29.94 -15.60 -35.17
CA ILE A 32 -29.54 -16.56 -34.14
C ILE A 32 -29.76 -15.94 -32.75
N SER A 33 -30.46 -16.66 -31.89
CA SER A 33 -30.64 -16.33 -30.48
C SER A 33 -30.35 -17.56 -29.61
N PHE A 34 -29.95 -17.33 -28.35
CA PHE A 34 -29.67 -18.39 -27.39
C PHE A 34 -30.70 -18.30 -26.27
N SER A 35 -31.32 -19.44 -25.94
CA SER A 35 -32.41 -19.52 -24.98
C SER A 35 -32.22 -20.71 -24.04
N ASP A 36 -32.54 -20.51 -22.77
CA ASP A 36 -32.53 -21.56 -21.74
C ASP A 36 -33.79 -22.45 -21.79
N LYS A 37 -34.65 -22.24 -22.80
CA LYS A 37 -35.84 -23.06 -23.08
C LYS A 37 -35.79 -23.60 -24.51
N PRO A 38 -36.21 -24.86 -24.77
CA PRO A 38 -36.22 -25.44 -26.11
C PRO A 38 -37.12 -24.63 -27.05
N CYS A 39 -36.61 -24.30 -28.22
CA CYS A 39 -37.41 -23.68 -29.26
C CYS A 39 -38.23 -24.75 -29.98
N LYS A 40 -39.46 -24.41 -30.36
CA LYS A 40 -40.47 -25.35 -30.86
C LYS A 40 -39.94 -26.19 -32.03
N ASP A 41 -40.24 -27.49 -31.99
CA ASP A 41 -40.06 -28.58 -32.97
C ASP A 41 -38.71 -28.73 -33.73
N SER A 42 -37.72 -27.86 -33.49
CA SER A 42 -36.40 -27.92 -34.17
C SER A 42 -35.21 -27.69 -33.23
N ALA A 43 -35.35 -28.01 -31.94
CA ALA A 43 -34.25 -27.91 -30.99
C ALA A 43 -33.26 -29.08 -31.21
N GLN A 44 -32.14 -28.81 -31.87
CA GLN A 44 -30.99 -29.71 -31.83
C GLN A 44 -30.25 -29.50 -30.51
N ASP A 45 -30.14 -30.56 -29.72
CA ASP A 45 -29.28 -30.61 -28.54
C ASP A 45 -27.83 -30.45 -29.01
N ILE A 46 -27.24 -29.29 -28.75
CA ILE A 46 -25.81 -29.08 -28.97
C ILE A 46 -25.12 -29.72 -27.77
N THR A 47 -24.91 -31.04 -27.85
CA THR A 47 -23.94 -31.69 -26.98
C THR A 47 -22.59 -31.03 -27.27
N GLU A 48 -22.21 -30.09 -26.42
CA GLU A 48 -20.93 -29.43 -26.46
C GLU A 48 -19.88 -30.54 -26.34
N LYS A 49 -19.33 -30.96 -27.49
CA LYS A 49 -18.22 -31.90 -27.50
C LYS A 49 -17.14 -31.20 -26.72
N GLN A 50 -16.86 -31.69 -25.51
CA GLN A 50 -15.72 -31.23 -24.72
C GLN A 50 -14.56 -31.05 -25.69
N PRO A 51 -13.92 -29.86 -25.70
CA PRO A 51 -12.84 -29.61 -26.63
C PRO A 51 -11.87 -30.79 -26.49
N LYS A 52 -11.70 -31.53 -27.59
CA LYS A 52 -10.71 -32.61 -27.65
C LYS A 52 -9.44 -32.01 -27.08
N SER A 53 -8.97 -32.60 -25.98
CA SER A 53 -7.89 -32.11 -25.12
C SER A 53 -7.00 -31.10 -25.86
N PHE A 54 -6.87 -29.89 -25.32
CA PHE A 54 -5.86 -28.94 -25.75
C PHE A 54 -4.60 -29.71 -26.14
N PRO A 55 -4.00 -29.46 -27.32
CA PRO A 55 -2.79 -30.16 -27.71
C PRO A 55 -1.85 -30.07 -26.52
N LYS A 56 -1.51 -31.23 -25.94
CA LYS A 56 -0.51 -31.32 -24.89
C LYS A 56 0.71 -30.63 -25.49
N ASN A 57 0.96 -29.41 -25.05
CA ASN A 57 2.16 -28.70 -25.45
C ASN A 57 3.30 -29.67 -25.15
N PRO A 58 4.17 -29.97 -26.13
CA PRO A 58 5.29 -30.87 -25.90
C PRO A 58 6.02 -30.36 -24.67
N ASP A 59 6.36 -31.28 -23.77
CA ASP A 59 6.97 -31.09 -22.47
C ASP A 59 8.13 -30.08 -22.53
N THR A 60 7.78 -28.79 -22.53
CA THR A 60 8.70 -27.67 -22.39
C THR A 60 8.67 -27.38 -20.91
N SER A 61 9.44 -28.21 -20.19
CA SER A 61 9.72 -28.19 -18.76
C SER A 61 8.87 -27.18 -17.98
N SER A 62 7.81 -27.65 -17.31
CA SER A 62 7.01 -26.78 -16.44
C SER A 62 7.88 -26.06 -15.39
N SER A 63 9.07 -26.61 -15.08
CA SER A 63 10.15 -25.96 -14.32
C SER A 63 10.55 -24.60 -14.90
N SER A 64 10.81 -24.49 -16.20
CA SER A 64 11.35 -23.25 -16.80
C SER A 64 10.34 -22.09 -16.83
N ARG A 65 9.04 -22.39 -16.95
CA ARG A 65 7.99 -21.35 -16.88
C ARG A 65 7.78 -20.87 -15.46
N THR A 66 7.78 -21.78 -14.49
CA THR A 66 7.67 -21.44 -13.06
C THR A 66 8.91 -20.67 -12.59
N GLU A 67 10.11 -21.04 -13.03
CA GLU A 67 11.35 -20.32 -12.74
C GLU A 67 11.35 -18.91 -13.32
N LYS A 68 10.95 -18.72 -14.59
CA LYS A 68 10.81 -17.39 -15.19
C LYS A 68 9.78 -16.53 -14.47
N ALA A 69 8.63 -17.11 -14.11
CA ALA A 69 7.60 -16.40 -13.35
C ALA A 69 8.11 -15.98 -11.96
N LYS A 70 8.87 -16.84 -11.29
CA LYS A 70 9.52 -16.53 -10.00
C LYS A 70 10.55 -15.41 -10.15
N GLN A 71 11.41 -15.47 -11.17
CA GLN A 71 12.40 -14.42 -11.43
C GLN A 71 11.73 -13.05 -11.66
N VAL A 72 10.70 -13.00 -12.51
CA VAL A 72 9.95 -11.74 -12.76
C VAL A 72 9.29 -11.23 -11.48
N HIS A 73 8.76 -12.12 -10.65
CA HIS A 73 8.19 -11.74 -9.35
C HIS A 73 9.25 -11.14 -8.42
N ASP A 74 10.42 -11.77 -8.31
CA ASP A 74 11.52 -11.34 -7.45
C ASP A 74 12.09 -9.99 -7.92
N GLU A 75 12.25 -9.79 -9.24
CA GLU A 75 12.64 -8.50 -9.84
C GLU A 75 11.61 -7.40 -9.55
N LEU A 76 10.31 -7.71 -9.67
CA LEU A 76 9.25 -6.76 -9.35
C LEU A 76 9.23 -6.39 -7.86
N GLN A 77 9.46 -7.36 -6.98
CA GLN A 77 9.54 -7.13 -5.54
C GLN A 77 10.77 -6.27 -5.17
N ALA A 78 11.93 -6.54 -5.78
CA ALA A 78 13.13 -5.73 -5.61
C ALA A 78 12.90 -4.29 -6.09
N SER A 79 12.29 -4.11 -7.26
CA SER A 79 11.95 -2.79 -7.82
C SER A 79 10.98 -2.00 -6.92
N ARG A 80 9.94 -2.66 -6.39
CA ARG A 80 9.00 -2.05 -5.43
C ARG A 80 9.71 -1.61 -4.16
N THR A 81 10.59 -2.45 -3.62
CA THR A 81 11.36 -2.17 -2.41
C THR A 81 12.32 -0.99 -2.62
N LYS A 82 13.05 -0.97 -3.74
CA LYS A 82 13.90 0.15 -4.16
C LYS A 82 13.12 1.46 -4.23
N ARG A 83 11.94 1.45 -4.87
CA ARG A 83 11.07 2.64 -4.97
C ARG A 83 10.60 3.12 -3.60
N LYS A 84 10.22 2.21 -2.70
CA LYS A 84 9.81 2.52 -1.32
C LYS A 84 10.95 3.20 -0.55
N ILE A 85 12.14 2.60 -0.56
CA ILE A 85 13.33 3.16 0.09
C ILE A 85 13.64 4.57 -0.43
N GLN A 86 13.59 4.79 -1.74
CA GLN A 86 13.81 6.11 -2.33
C GLN A 86 12.73 7.14 -1.93
N GLN A 87 11.47 6.73 -1.80
CA GLN A 87 10.40 7.58 -1.27
C GLN A 87 10.66 7.97 0.18
N ASP A 88 11.05 7.02 1.01
CA ASP A 88 11.36 7.26 2.42
C ASP A 88 12.55 8.23 2.56
N ILE A 89 13.62 8.05 1.77
CA ILE A 89 14.75 9.00 1.74
C ILE A 89 14.28 10.41 1.38
N ARG A 90 13.42 10.57 0.36
CA ARG A 90 12.88 11.89 -0.02
C ARG A 90 12.05 12.51 1.11
N SER A 91 11.23 11.72 1.79
CA SER A 91 10.45 12.18 2.93
C SER A 91 11.34 12.68 4.06
N LEU A 92 12.34 11.87 4.45
CA LEU A 92 13.27 12.24 5.53
C LEU A 92 14.09 13.49 5.19
N LYS A 93 14.50 13.68 3.92
CA LYS A 93 15.16 14.91 3.47
C LYS A 93 14.24 16.14 3.61
N LYS A 94 12.95 15.99 3.29
CA LYS A 94 11.94 17.04 3.51
C LYS A 94 11.80 17.36 5.00
N ASP A 95 11.76 16.34 5.86
CA ASP A 95 11.66 16.53 7.31
C ASP A 95 12.89 17.25 7.87
N ILE A 96 14.09 16.94 7.40
CA ILE A 96 15.30 17.70 7.75
C ILE A 96 15.15 19.18 7.35
N SER A 97 14.68 19.45 6.12
CA SER A 97 14.46 20.83 5.66
C SER A 97 13.45 21.57 6.55
N ASN A 98 12.34 20.93 6.88
CA ASN A 98 11.32 21.49 7.77
C ASN A 98 11.87 21.78 9.16
N LYS A 99 12.67 20.87 9.73
CA LYS A 99 13.33 21.06 11.03
C LYS A 99 14.31 22.23 11.02
N LYS A 100 15.11 22.38 9.95
CA LYS A 100 16.00 23.54 9.80
C LYS A 100 15.24 24.87 9.77
N LYS A 101 14.14 24.93 9.00
CA LYS A 101 13.27 26.12 8.97
C LYS A 101 12.62 26.42 10.32
N ALA A 102 12.20 25.37 11.03
CA ALA A 102 11.61 25.52 12.36
C ALA A 102 12.63 26.03 13.39
N LEU A 103 13.88 25.54 13.33
CA LEU A 103 14.99 26.07 14.13
C LEU A 103 15.24 27.54 13.81
N GLU A 104 15.41 27.90 12.54
CA GLU A 104 15.64 29.29 12.10
C GLU A 104 14.54 30.23 12.60
N SER A 105 13.27 29.84 12.42
CA SER A 105 12.14 30.63 12.92
C SER A 105 12.17 30.78 14.45
N LYS A 106 12.56 29.74 15.19
CA LYS A 106 12.64 29.79 16.65
C LYS A 106 13.78 30.71 17.10
N LEU A 107 14.95 30.60 16.46
CA LEU A 107 16.10 31.47 16.74
C LEU A 107 15.77 32.93 16.48
N LYS A 108 15.11 33.24 15.35
CA LYS A 108 14.68 34.61 15.02
C LYS A 108 13.75 35.21 16.09
N VAL A 109 12.84 34.41 16.64
CA VAL A 109 11.95 34.86 17.73
C VAL A 109 12.78 35.13 18.99
N LEU A 110 13.67 34.22 19.37
CA LEU A 110 14.51 34.36 20.57
C LEU A 110 15.48 35.54 20.46
N GLU A 111 16.07 35.77 19.28
CA GLU A 111 16.93 36.93 19.01
C GLU A 111 16.15 38.24 19.10
N LYS A 112 14.92 38.29 18.55
CA LYS A 112 14.06 39.47 18.70
C LYS A 112 13.73 39.73 20.17
N THR A 113 13.41 38.68 20.93
CA THR A 113 13.18 38.81 22.37
C THR A 113 14.42 39.31 23.09
N LYS A 114 15.61 38.78 22.77
CA LYS A 114 16.88 39.23 23.34
C LYS A 114 17.10 40.72 23.08
N ASN A 115 16.97 41.14 21.82
CA ASN A 115 17.15 42.54 21.44
C ASN A 115 16.17 43.46 22.18
N ASN A 116 14.91 43.05 22.32
CA ASN A 116 13.92 43.83 23.08
C ASN A 116 14.29 44.00 24.56
N VAL A 117 14.94 43.00 25.17
CA VAL A 117 15.44 43.09 26.55
C VAL A 117 16.64 44.03 26.61
N ASP A 118 17.55 43.93 25.65
CA ASP A 118 18.75 44.77 25.58
C ASP A 118 18.42 46.26 25.31
N TYR A 119 17.36 46.55 24.55
CA TYR A 119 16.92 47.93 24.27
C TYR A 119 15.85 48.47 25.23
N GLY A 120 15.19 47.59 26.01
CA GLY A 120 14.09 47.94 26.93
C GLY A 120 14.50 48.06 28.39
N GLU A 121 15.82 48.13 28.65
CA GLU A 121 16.42 48.06 29.98
C GLU A 121 15.97 49.19 30.92
N ASP A 122 15.45 50.30 30.38
CA ASP A 122 14.94 51.45 31.14
C ASP A 122 13.75 51.15 32.08
N TYR A 123 13.03 50.03 31.88
CA TYR A 123 11.83 49.67 32.67
C TYR A 123 11.97 48.42 33.55
N PHE A 124 13.06 47.68 33.44
CA PHE A 124 13.27 46.45 34.22
C PHE A 124 14.28 46.66 35.35
N GLU A 125 14.00 46.08 36.52
CA GLU A 125 15.05 45.90 37.53
C GLU A 125 16.20 45.06 36.92
N GLU A 126 17.45 45.51 37.10
CA GLU A 126 18.66 44.90 36.51
C GLU A 126 18.72 43.38 36.73
N LEU A 127 18.35 42.92 37.92
CA LEU A 127 18.31 41.48 38.26
C LEU A 127 17.29 40.69 37.41
N GLN A 128 16.16 41.29 37.03
CA GLN A 128 15.14 40.66 36.20
C GLN A 128 15.58 40.61 34.73
N ALA A 129 16.21 41.68 34.24
CA ALA A 129 16.79 41.73 32.90
C ALA A 129 17.86 40.63 32.72
N GLU A 130 18.76 40.46 33.70
CA GLU A 130 19.80 39.42 33.65
C GLU A 130 19.22 38.00 33.66
N LYS A 131 18.24 37.72 34.53
CA LYS A 131 17.56 36.42 34.55
C LYS A 131 16.91 36.10 33.20
N LEU A 132 16.30 37.10 32.58
CA LEU A 132 15.65 36.95 31.28
C LEU A 132 16.68 36.72 30.15
N ARG A 133 17.79 37.49 30.13
CA ARG A 133 18.90 37.27 29.19
C ARG A 133 19.45 35.86 29.28
N LYS A 134 19.71 35.39 30.50
CA LYS A 134 20.17 34.02 30.75
C LYS A 134 19.17 32.99 30.24
N SER A 135 17.89 33.14 30.58
CA SER A 135 16.83 32.24 30.10
C SER A 135 16.75 32.18 28.57
N ILE A 136 16.91 33.32 27.88
CA ILE A 136 16.93 33.37 26.42
C ILE A 136 18.15 32.63 25.86
N SER A 137 19.33 32.84 26.45
CA SER A 137 20.56 32.14 26.06
C SER A 137 20.45 30.62 26.24
N ASP A 138 19.88 30.18 27.37
CA ASP A 138 19.62 28.76 27.64
C ASP A 138 18.65 28.18 26.61
N ASN A 139 17.57 28.91 26.27
CA ASN A 139 16.60 28.50 25.26
C ASN A 139 17.19 28.40 23.84
N ILE A 140 18.14 29.28 23.48
CA ILE A 140 18.86 29.21 22.20
C ILE A 140 19.71 27.93 22.16
N THR A 141 20.43 27.67 23.25
CA THR A 141 21.32 26.50 23.36
C THR A 141 20.52 25.20 23.32
N ASP A 142 19.43 25.11 24.09
CA ASP A 142 18.50 23.98 24.07
C ASP A 142 17.91 23.75 22.67
N ALA A 143 17.42 24.81 22.01
CA ALA A 143 16.87 24.70 20.67
C ALA A 143 17.92 24.12 19.69
N ASN A 144 19.14 24.65 19.70
CA ASN A 144 20.21 24.16 18.84
C ASN A 144 20.50 22.68 19.10
N ASN A 145 20.68 22.29 20.37
CA ASN A 145 20.99 20.91 20.74
C ASN A 145 19.88 19.95 20.34
N ARG A 146 18.62 20.32 20.61
CA ARG A 146 17.46 19.47 20.28
C ARG A 146 17.32 19.26 18.78
N TYR A 147 17.35 20.34 17.99
CA TYR A 147 17.22 20.23 16.54
C TYR A 147 18.43 19.54 15.90
N ALA A 148 19.65 19.74 16.43
CA ALA A 148 20.83 19.03 15.98
C ALA A 148 20.71 17.52 16.19
N ALA A 149 20.25 17.09 17.38
CA ALA A 149 20.02 15.68 17.69
C ALA A 149 18.94 15.07 16.77
N GLU A 150 17.80 15.75 16.60
CA GLU A 150 16.73 15.30 15.72
C GLU A 150 17.17 15.20 14.26
N ILE A 151 17.93 16.18 13.75
CA ILE A 151 18.46 16.16 12.38
C ILE A 151 19.48 15.03 12.21
N SER A 152 20.37 14.83 13.19
CA SER A 152 21.36 13.74 13.17
C SER A 152 20.68 12.38 13.11
N ALA A 153 19.62 12.16 13.88
CA ALA A 153 18.84 10.92 13.83
C ALA A 153 18.24 10.65 12.43
N LEU A 154 17.68 11.69 11.79
CA LEU A 154 17.16 11.57 10.42
C LEU A 154 18.27 11.30 9.40
N GLN A 155 19.43 11.96 9.53
CA GLN A 155 20.60 11.73 8.68
C GLN A 155 21.10 10.29 8.81
N ASN A 156 21.17 9.75 10.03
CA ASN A 156 21.54 8.37 10.27
C ASN A 156 20.54 7.40 9.64
N ARG A 157 19.23 7.70 9.72
CA ARG A 157 18.21 6.90 9.04
C ARG A 157 18.38 6.90 7.53
N ILE A 158 18.66 8.06 6.93
CA ILE A 158 18.97 8.18 5.49
C ILE A 158 20.21 7.36 5.12
N LYS A 159 21.26 7.40 5.94
CA LYS A 159 22.49 6.61 5.72
C LYS A 159 22.20 5.11 5.69
N ILE A 160 21.41 4.60 6.64
CA ILE A 160 21.00 3.19 6.67
C ILE A 160 20.17 2.84 5.43
N LEU A 161 19.27 3.71 4.99
CA LEU A 161 18.47 3.48 3.79
C LEU A 161 19.32 3.48 2.51
N HIS A 162 20.37 4.31 2.45
CA HIS A 162 21.34 4.26 1.35
C HIS A 162 22.15 2.97 1.33
N GLN A 163 22.57 2.47 2.49
CA GLN A 163 23.26 1.17 2.58
C GLN A 163 22.36 0.04 2.09
N ARG A 164 21.09 0.01 2.52
CA ARG A 164 20.09 -0.96 2.03
C ARG A 164 19.84 -0.84 0.53
N LEU A 165 19.92 0.37 -0.02
CA LEU A 165 19.75 0.58 -1.46
C LEU A 165 20.91 -0.01 -2.26
N ALA A 166 22.13 0.06 -1.73
CA ALA A 166 23.33 -0.49 -2.35
C ALA A 166 23.31 -2.03 -2.42
N GLU A 167 22.57 -2.70 -1.52
CA GLU A 167 22.34 -4.16 -1.59
C GLU A 167 21.57 -4.59 -2.85
N PHE A 168 20.92 -3.65 -3.55
CA PHE A 168 20.21 -3.89 -4.82
C PHE A 168 21.00 -3.46 -6.06
N GLU A 169 22.25 -3.03 -5.92
CA GLU A 169 23.13 -2.68 -7.05
C GLU A 169 24.07 -3.86 -7.34
N PRO A 170 24.16 -4.32 -8.60
CA PRO A 170 25.00 -5.46 -9.00
C PRO A 170 26.50 -5.11 -9.03
#